data_AF-A0A1T5DZW5-F1
#
_entry.id   AF-A0A1T5DZW5-F1
#
_cell.length_a   1.000
_cell.length_b   1.000
_cell.length_c   1.000
_cell.angle_alpha   90.00
_cell.angle_beta   90.00
_cell.angle_gamma   90.00
#
_symmetry.space_group_name_H-M   'P 1'
#
loop_
_entity.id
_entity.type
_entity.pdbx_description
1 polymer ?
#
loop_
_entity_poly.entity_id
_entity_poly.type
_entity_poly.pdbx_seq_one_letter_code
_entity_poly.pdbx_strand_id
1 'polypeptide(L)' 'MTVFSQSRVTISGFVKELTSHELLSGVDVYVAGTANNVVTNAYGFYSLTVFTNLTIALTWRCGFTKN' A
#
# COMPACT_ATOMS: atom_id res chain seq x y z
N MET A 1 -13.65 -6.97 -32.57
CA MET A 1 -13.51 -7.45 -31.18
C MET A 1 -13.00 -6.28 -30.35
N THR A 2 -13.74 -5.85 -29.33
CA THR A 2 -13.31 -4.74 -28.47
C THR A 2 -12.53 -5.32 -27.30
N VAL A 3 -11.24 -5.00 -27.22
CA VAL A 3 -10.40 -5.31 -26.06
C VAL A 3 -10.55 -4.20 -25.03
N PHE A 4 -11.01 -4.52 -23.82
CA PHE A 4 -11.07 -3.57 -22.72
C PHE A 4 -9.74 -3.62 -21.96
N SER A 5 -9.00 -2.50 -21.92
CA SER A 5 -7.89 -2.36 -20.99
C SER A 5 -8.44 -2.00 -19.62
N GLN A 6 -8.13 -2.79 -18.60
CA GLN A 6 -8.42 -2.43 -17.23
C GLN A 6 -7.49 -1.28 -16.85
N SER A 7 -8.04 -0.10 -16.58
CA SER A 7 -7.27 1.01 -16.04
C SER A 7 -6.57 0.54 -14.77
N ARG A 8 -5.24 0.66 -14.74
CA ARG A 8 -4.40 0.38 -13.58
C ARG A 8 -3.83 1.68 -13.06
N VAL A 9 -3.85 1.86 -11.75
CA VAL A 9 -3.16 2.94 -11.07
C VAL A 9 -2.14 2.32 -10.13
N THR A 10 -0.94 2.87 -10.13
CA THR A 10 0.11 2.49 -9.18
C THR A 10 0.22 3.58 -8.13
N ILE A 11 0.10 3.18 -6.88
CA ILE A 11 0.24 4.04 -5.71
C ILE A 11 1.55 3.66 -5.03
N SER A 12 2.50 4.58 -5.05
CA SER A 12 3.83 4.38 -4.46
C SER A 12 4.11 5.44 -3.42
N GLY A 13 4.86 5.09 -2.39
CA GLY A 13 5.24 6.02 -1.34
C GLY A 13 6.16 5.39 -0.31
N PHE A 14 6.31 6.10 0.81
CA PHE A 14 7.13 5.68 1.94
C PHE A 14 6.30 5.67 3.21
N VAL A 15 6.48 4.64 4.03
CA VAL A 15 5.93 4.59 5.39
C VAL A 15 7.03 4.97 6.36
N LYS A 16 6.73 5.96 7.20
CA LYS A 16 7.65 6.45 8.24
C LYS A 16 6.91 6.75 9.53
N GLU A 17 7.63 6.69 10.65
CA GLU A 17 7.13 7.12 11.95
C GLU A 17 6.99 8.65 11.98
N LEU A 18 5.95 9.15 12.65
CA LEU A 18 5.58 10.57 12.58
C LEU A 18 6.60 11.46 13.30
N THR A 19 7.10 11.05 14.47
CA THR A 19 7.94 11.86 15.34
C THR A 19 9.43 11.77 14.99
N SER A 20 9.95 10.57 14.82
CA SER A 20 11.37 10.28 14.52
C SER A 20 11.70 10.32 13.03
N HIS A 21 10.68 10.25 12.16
CA HIS A 21 10.84 10.08 10.72
C HIS A 21 11.60 8.81 10.31
N GLU A 22 11.66 7.82 11.21
CA GLU A 22 12.24 6.51 10.91
C GLU A 22 11.43 5.80 9.83
N LEU A 23 12.12 5.23 8.84
CA LEU A 23 11.50 4.46 7.76
C LEU A 23 11.07 3.09 8.29
N LEU A 24 9.81 2.73 8.08
CA LEU A 24 9.22 1.52 8.64
C LEU A 24 9.19 0.39 7.61
N SER A 25 9.99 -0.64 7.85
CA SER A 25 9.98 -1.89 7.09
C SER A 25 8.96 -2.89 7.65
N GLY A 26 8.43 -3.78 6.80
CA GLY A 26 7.49 -4.81 7.24
C GLY A 26 6.06 -4.31 7.52
N VAL A 27 5.71 -3.12 7.04
CA VAL A 27 4.34 -2.59 7.12
C VAL A 27 3.53 -3.15 5.96
N ASP A 28 2.38 -3.75 6.26
CA ASP A 28 1.44 -4.24 5.26
C ASP A 28 0.54 -3.09 4.78
N VAL A 29 0.61 -2.80 3.49
CA VAL A 29 -0.21 -1.79 2.80
C VAL A 29 -1.18 -2.52 1.89
N TYR A 30 -2.48 -2.39 2.17
CA TYR A 30 -3.49 -3.16 1.45
C TYR A 30 -4.71 -2.34 1.10
N VAL A 31 -5.44 -2.81 0.08
CA VAL A 31 -6.76 -2.29 -0.25
C VAL A 31 -7.80 -3.07 0.56
N ALA A 32 -8.54 -2.35 1.41
CA ALA A 32 -9.57 -2.95 2.25
C ALA A 32 -10.60 -3.70 1.40
N GLY A 33 -10.95 -4.92 1.81
CA GLY A 33 -11.91 -5.78 1.10
C GLY A 33 -11.33 -6.54 -0.09
N THR A 34 -10.01 -6.50 -0.31
CA THR A 34 -9.33 -7.27 -1.37
C THR A 34 -8.13 -8.04 -0.81
N ALA A 35 -7.63 -9.00 -1.58
CA ALA A 35 -6.37 -9.69 -1.29
C ALA A 35 -5.13 -8.92 -1.81
N ASN A 36 -5.29 -7.70 -2.33
CA ASN A 36 -4.19 -6.91 -2.87
C ASN A 36 -3.47 -6.18 -1.73
N ASN A 37 -2.28 -6.66 -1.39
CA ASN A 37 -1.38 -6.03 -0.44
C ASN A 37 0.06 -5.96 -0.97
N VAL A 38 0.85 -5.10 -0.34
CA VAL A 38 2.29 -5.01 -0.53
C VAL A 38 2.94 -4.71 0.82
N VAL A 39 4.09 -5.32 1.08
CA VAL A 39 4.88 -5.08 2.30
C VAL A 39 6.00 -4.10 2.00
N THR A 40 6.24 -3.14 2.90
CA THR A 40 7.32 -2.18 2.75
C THR A 40 8.71 -2.83 2.84
N ASN A 41 9.65 -2.35 2.03
CA ASN A 41 11.04 -2.81 2.07
C ASN A 41 11.84 -2.20 3.24
N ALA A 42 13.15 -2.49 3.32
CA ALA A 42 14.05 -1.96 4.34
C ALA A 42 14.14 -0.41 4.39
N TYR A 43 13.75 0.27 3.31
CA TYR A 43 13.70 1.74 3.21
C TYR A 43 12.28 2.28 3.37
N GLY A 44 11.33 1.47 3.86
CA GLY A 44 9.93 1.88 4.04
C GLY A 44 9.16 2.13 2.74
N PHE A 45 9.74 1.82 1.57
CA PHE A 45 9.11 2.04 0.28
C PHE A 45 8.06 0.96 -0.03
N TYR A 46 6.92 1.38 -0.58
CA TYR A 46 5.89 0.51 -1.13
C TYR A 46 5.46 0.96 -2.53
N SER A 47 4.97 0.01 -3.32
CA SER A 47 4.36 0.25 -4.63
C SER A 47 3.22 -0.74 -4.83
N LEU A 48 1.98 -0.26 -4.86
CA LEU A 48 0.78 -1.05 -4.97
C LEU A 48 0.04 -0.70 -6.25
N THR A 49 -0.09 -1.66 -7.16
CA THR A 49 -0.88 -1.50 -8.38
C THR A 49 -2.29 -2.03 -8.17
N VAL A 50 -3.28 -1.19 -8.47
CA VAL A 50 -4.70 -1.46 -8.27
C VAL A 50 -5.49 -1.18 -9.55
N PHE A 51 -6.63 -1.83 -9.71
CA PHE A 51 -7.54 -1.58 -10.82
C PHE A 51 -8.51 -0.45 -10.46
N THR A 52 -8.69 0.52 -11.36
CA THR A 52 -9.38 1.80 -11.05
C THR A 52 -10.89 1.75 -11.21
N ASN A 53 -11.51 0.59 -11.42
CA ASN A 53 -12.95 0.54 -11.67
C ASN A 53 -13.79 0.87 -10.43
N LEU A 54 -13.17 1.16 -9.27
CA LEU A 54 -13.83 1.37 -7.98
C LEU A 54 -13.09 2.41 -7.10
N THR A 55 -13.84 3.03 -6.19
CA THR A 55 -13.27 3.78 -5.05
C THR A 55 -12.61 2.80 -4.08
N ILE A 56 -11.35 3.04 -3.72
CA ILE A 56 -10.58 2.16 -2.83
C ILE A 56 -10.21 2.88 -1.53
N ALA A 57 -10.26 2.14 -0.42
CA ALA A 57 -9.73 2.59 0.87
C ALA A 57 -8.41 1.88 1.14
N LEU A 58 -7.33 2.65 1.23
CA LEU A 58 -6.01 2.14 1.63
C LEU A 58 -5.93 2.06 3.15
N THR A 59 -5.49 0.92 3.65
CA THR A 59 -5.23 0.72 5.07
C THR A 59 -3.79 0.26 5.25
N TRP A 60 -3.13 0.79 6.26
CA TRP A 60 -1.77 0.40 6.65
C TRP A 60 -1.83 -0.29 8.01
N ARG A 61 -1.19 -1.45 8.13
CA ARG A 61 -1.08 -2.17 9.40
C ARG A 61 0.38 -2.40 9.73
N CYS A 62 0.83 -1.85 10.85
CA CYS A 62 2.08 -2.23 11.47
C CYS A 62 1.80 -3.25 12.58
N GLY A 63 2.63 -4.28 12.69
CA GLY A 63 2.55 -5.27 13.78
C GLY A 63 3.06 -4.74 15.13
N PHE A 64 3.54 -3.49 15.18
CA PHE A 64 4.05 -2.85 16.40
C PHE A 64 2.93 -2.08 17.11
N THR A 65 2.28 -2.72 18.08
CA THR A 65 1.66 -1.98 19.18
C THR A 65 2.79 -1.38 20.02
N LYS A 66 2.93 -0.04 20.02
CA LYS A 66 3.68 0.61 21.10
C LYS A 66 2.88 0.35 22.38
N ASN A 67 3.48 -0.41 23.30
CA ASN A 67 3.03 -0.50 24.70
C ASN A 67 3.04 0.87 25.36
#